data_AF-A0A9P0LI54-F1
#
_entry.id   AF-A0A9P0LI54-F1
#
_cell.length_a   1.000
_cell.length_b   1.000
_cell.length_c   1.000
_cell.angle_alpha   90.00
_cell.angle_beta   90.00
_cell.angle_gamma   90.00
#
_symmetry.space_group_name_H-M   'P 1'
#
loop_
_entity.id
_entity.type
_entity.pdbx_description
1 polymer ?
#
loop_
_entity_poly.entity_id
_entity_poly.type
_entity_poly.pdbx_seq_one_letter_code
_entity_poly.pdbx_strand_id
1 'polypeptide(L)' 'MADMDVVIDNELLIHCVQIRPVLWDKTLESFKDRNATRNAWHAVCLGLLKDFDNLEDSKKNDFGS' A
#
# COMPACT_ATOMS: atom_id res chain seq x y z
N MET A 1 14.55 12.94 -14.96
CA MET A 1 13.41 12.58 -14.10
C MET A 1 13.24 11.08 -14.27
N ALA A 2 13.80 10.29 -13.34
CA ALA A 2 13.76 8.84 -13.46
C ALA A 2 12.31 8.41 -13.27
N ASP A 3 11.70 7.95 -14.36
CA ASP A 3 10.50 7.13 -14.34
C ASP A 3 10.86 5.90 -13.50
N MET A 4 10.50 5.94 -12.21
CA MET A 4 10.61 4.76 -11.36
C MET A 4 9.46 3.86 -11.79
N ASP A 5 9.72 3.03 -12.80
CA ASP A 5 8.91 1.87 -13.11
C ASP A 5 8.93 0.98 -11.87
N VAL A 6 7.97 1.24 -10.98
CA VAL A 6 7.72 0.41 -9.80
C VAL A 6 7.18 -0.89 -10.37
N VAL A 7 8.08 -1.85 -10.57
CA VAL A 7 7.75 -3.22 -10.95
C VAL A 7 7.00 -3.83 -9.77
N ILE A 8 5.67 -3.68 -9.78
CA ILE A 8 4.82 -4.32 -8.78
C ILE A 8 4.74 -5.79 -9.15
N ASP A 9 5.25 -6.64 -8.26
CA ASP A 9 5.05 -8.07 -8.36
C ASP A 9 3.56 -8.39 -8.20
N ASN A 10 2.93 -8.78 -9.30
CA ASN A 10 1.48 -9.00 -9.35
C ASN A 10 1.06 -10.21 -8.49
N GLU A 11 1.92 -11.23 -8.37
CA GLU A 11 1.66 -12.40 -7.53
C GLU A 11 1.67 -12.00 -6.04
N LEU A 12 2.64 -11.17 -5.63
CA LEU A 12 2.72 -10.62 -4.29
C LEU A 12 1.53 -9.70 -3.98
N LEU A 13 1.09 -8.87 -4.94
CA LEU A 13 -0.10 -8.03 -4.80
C LEU A 13 -1.34 -8.87 -4.54
N ILE A 14 -1.56 -9.89 -5.38
CA ILE A 14 -2.69 -10.82 -5.24
C ILE A 14 -2.63 -11.49 -3.87
N HIS A 15 -1.46 -11.98 -3.45
CA HIS A 15 -1.30 -12.62 -2.15
C HIS A 15 -1.62 -11.67 -0.99
N CYS A 16 -1.09 -10.44 -1.00
CA CYS A 16 -1.35 -9.43 0.02
C CYS A 16 -2.82 -9.01 0.11
N VAL A 17 -3.53 -8.98 -1.02
CA VAL A 17 -4.97 -8.70 -1.06
C VAL A 17 -5.78 -9.90 -0.57
N GLN A 18 -5.42 -11.13 -0.97
CA GLN A 18 -6.11 -12.34 -0.55
C GLN A 18 -6.09 -12.56 0.96
N ILE A 19 -4.95 -12.33 1.62
CA ILE A 19 -4.84 -12.48 3.09
C ILE A 19 -5.60 -11.41 3.87
N ARG A 20 -6.13 -10.37 3.21
CA ARG A 20 -6.87 -9.26 3.84
C ARG A 20 -8.32 -9.23 3.35
N PRO A 21 -9.21 -10.00 4.00
CA PRO A 21 -10.61 -10.06 3.58
C PRO A 21 -11.32 -8.70 3.69
N VAL A 22 -10.83 -7.77 4.51
CA VAL A 22 -11.32 -6.38 4.54
C VAL A 22 -11.28 -5.67 3.17
N LEU A 23 -10.47 -6.13 2.22
CA LEU A 23 -10.33 -5.54 0.89
C LEU A 23 -11.29 -6.12 -0.15
N TRP A 24 -11.80 -7.34 0.05
CA TRP A 24 -12.57 -8.07 -0.98
C TRP A 24 -13.82 -8.78 -0.43
N ASP A 25 -13.84 -9.11 0.85
CA ASP A 25 -14.95 -9.78 1.52
C ASP A 25 -16.04 -8.78 1.91
N LYS A 26 -17.11 -8.75 1.12
CA LYS A 26 -18.25 -7.84 1.31
C LYS A 26 -19.15 -8.23 2.50
N THR A 27 -18.92 -9.39 3.10
CA THR A 27 -19.70 -9.87 4.25
C THR A 27 -19.17 -9.31 5.57
N LEU A 28 -17.90 -8.88 5.60
CA LEU A 28 -17.31 -8.21 6.74
C LEU A 28 -17.86 -6.78 6.91
N GLU A 29 -18.21 -6.42 8.14
CA GLU A 29 -18.51 -5.03 8.50
C GLU A 29 -17.31 -4.11 8.26
N SER A 30 -16.09 -4.63 8.46
CA SER A 30 -14.85 -3.90 8.20
C SER A 30 -14.66 -3.51 6.73
N PHE A 31 -15.26 -4.23 5.77
CA PHE A 31 -15.22 -3.85 4.36
C PHE A 31 -16.01 -2.56 4.08
N LYS A 32 -17.06 -2.30 4.88
CA LYS A 32 -17.81 -1.03 4.83
C LYS A 32 -17.07 0.09 5.55
N ASP A 33 -16.09 -0.26 6.39
CA ASP A 33 -15.27 0.71 7.09
C ASP A 33 -14.17 1.24 6.17
N ARG A 34 -14.29 2.53 5.84
CA ARG A 34 -13.34 3.23 4.98
C ARG A 34 -11.96 3.32 5.61
N ASN A 35 -11.88 3.37 6.94
CA ASN A 35 -10.62 3.53 7.65
C ASN A 35 -9.85 2.20 7.68
N ALA A 36 -10.55 1.09 7.91
CA ALA A 36 -10.02 -0.27 7.87
C ALA A 36 -9.56 -0.63 6.46
N THR A 37 -10.36 -0.32 5.44
CA THR A 37 -9.98 -0.50 4.03
C THR A 37 -8.71 0.29 3.68
N ARG A 38 -8.64 1.56 4.11
CA ARG A 38 -7.45 2.41 3.90
C ARG A 38 -6.20 1.84 4.60
N ASN A 39 -6.32 1.44 5.86
CA ASN A 39 -5.21 0.85 6.61
C ASN A 39 -4.73 -0.46 5.97
N ALA A 40 -5.66 -1.28 5.48
CA ALA A 40 -5.33 -2.52 4.80
C ALA A 40 -4.58 -2.29 3.49
N TRP A 41 -5.00 -1.34 2.66
CA TRP A 41 -4.27 -0.93 1.46
C TRP A 41 -2.89 -0.37 1.78
N HIS A 42 -2.78 0.44 2.84
CA HIS A 42 -1.48 0.98 3.27
C HIS A 42 -0.51 -0.15 3.61
N ALA A 43 -0.98 -1.16 4.35
CA ALA A 43 -0.19 -2.34 4.64
C ALA A 43 0.09 -3.21 3.39
N VAL A 44 -0.68 -3.09 2.30
CA VAL A 44 -0.45 -3.85 1.04
C VAL A 44 0.72 -3.18 0.34
N CYS A 45 0.66 -1.86 0.22
CA CYS A 45 1.76 -1.05 -0.32
C CYS A 45 3.06 -1.27 0.46
N LEU A 46 3.04 -1.28 1.80
CA LEU A 46 4.24 -1.56 2.60
C LEU A 46 4.82 -2.97 2.40
N GLY A 47 3.96 -3.97 2.15
CA GLY A 47 4.40 -5.34 1.89
C GLY A 47 4.95 -5.55 0.47
N LEU A 48 4.40 -4.82 -0.50
CA LEU A 48 4.80 -4.83 -1.90
C LEU A 48 6.10 -4.05 -2.14
N LEU A 49 6.18 -2.86 -1.57
CA LEU A 49 7.34 -1.99 -1.63
C LEU A 49 8.18 -2.31 -0.41
N LYS A 50 9.00 -3.38 -0.48
CA LYS A 50 10.05 -3.64 0.53
C LYS A 50 10.98 -2.43 0.73
N ASP A 51 11.04 -1.54 -0.26
CA ASP A 51 11.78 -0.27 -0.26
C ASP A 51 10.92 0.96 0.11
N PHE A 52 9.66 0.83 0.54
CA PHE A 52 8.90 2.01 1.02
C PHE A 52 9.45 2.57 2.33
N ASP A 53 10.04 1.71 3.16
CA ASP A 53 10.75 2.09 4.39
C ASP A 53 12.18 2.58 4.08
N ASN A 54 12.78 2.11 2.98
CA ASN A 54 14.08 2.59 2.45
C ASN A 54 13.95 3.85 1.57
N LEU A 55 12.73 4.23 1.20
CA LEU A 55 12.37 5.59 0.78
C LEU A 55 12.29 6.49 2.02
N GLU A 56 13.31 6.44 2.87
CA GLU A 56 13.45 7.29 4.04
C GLU A 56 13.70 8.74 3.58
N ASP A 57 12.68 9.56 3.82
CA ASP A 57 12.69 10.98 4.21
C ASP A 57 13.34 12.06 3.32
N SER A 58 14.16 11.73 2.31
CA SER A 58 14.97 12.75 1.60
C SER A 58 14.23 13.60 0.55
N LYS A 59 12.89 13.72 0.61
CA LYS A 59 12.11 14.69 -0.17
C LYS A 59 10.96 15.36 0.58
N LYS A 60 11.03 15.41 1.91
CA LYS A 60 10.07 16.17 2.75
C LYS A 60 10.50 17.59 3.09
N ASN A 61 11.50 18.15 2.42
CA ASN A 61 11.96 19.54 2.65
C ASN A 61 12.28 20.27 1.33
N ASP A 62 11.28 20.47 0.46
CA ASP A 62 11.36 21.46 -0.63
C ASP A 62 9.94 21.96 -1.02
N PHE A 63 9.15 22.35 -0.02
CA PHE A 63 7.92 23.15 -0.23
C PHE A 63 7.81 24.31 0.77
N GLY A 64 8.93 24.67 1.39
CA GLY A 64 9.00 25.68 2.44
C GLY A 64 10.18 26.64 2.25
N SER A 65 10.16 27.41 1.17
CA SER A 65 10.88 28.68 1.03
C SER A 65 10.29 29.50 -0.10
#